data_AF-A0A7G2RQT5-F1
#
_entry.id   AF-A0A7G2RQT5-F1
#
_cell.length_a   1.000
_cell.length_b   1.000
_cell.length_c   1.000
_cell.angle_alpha   90.00
_cell.angle_beta   90.00
_cell.angle_gamma   90.00
#
_symmetry.space_group_name_H-M   'P 1'
#
loop_
_entity.id
_entity.type
_entity.pdbx_description
1 polymer ?
#
loop_
_entity_poly.entity_id
_entity_poly.type
_entity_poly.pdbx_seq_one_letter_code
_entity_poly.pdbx_strand_id
1 'polypeptide(L)'
;MRAGGGRAKGAAFERFLAKEFELELGSAGKCQRNLEQYQKKNLSDLTFTDPRFPFLVEAKRYKDSVSPSWWDQIVTAARTSDGNPNDCLPCLIWKLDRQDISVRIPIEALARLGRPLAQDVAEAYDWRYTATLSWPDFIMVCRDLMARE
;
A
#
# COMPACT_ATOMS: atom_id res chain seq x y z
N MET A 1 -12.90 2.14 29.06
CA MET A 1 -13.01 2.06 27.58
C MET A 1 -12.44 0.70 27.15
N ARG A 2 -13.25 -0.21 26.60
CA ARG A 2 -12.79 -1.59 26.27
C ARG A 2 -11.86 -1.56 25.05
N ALA A 3 -10.63 -2.05 25.23
CA ALA A 3 -9.54 -2.08 24.24
C ALA A 3 -9.74 -3.05 23.03
N GLY A 4 -10.98 -3.44 22.70
CA GLY A 4 -11.27 -4.48 21.70
C GLY A 4 -11.66 -4.00 20.30
N GLY A 5 -12.11 -2.74 20.14
CA GLY A 5 -12.74 -2.29 18.89
C GLY A 5 -11.77 -1.97 17.75
N GLY A 6 -10.55 -1.53 18.06
CA GLY A 6 -9.59 -1.09 17.03
C GLY A 6 -9.11 -2.22 16.11
N ARG A 7 -8.82 -3.39 16.67
CA ARG A 7 -8.34 -4.56 15.91
C ARG A 7 -9.41 -5.11 14.96
N ALA A 8 -10.65 -5.21 15.43
CA ALA A 8 -11.76 -5.65 14.59
C ALA A 8 -12.03 -4.67 13.45
N LYS A 9 -11.94 -3.35 13.72
CA LYS A 9 -12.09 -2.29 12.73
C LYS A 9 -10.99 -2.33 11.66
N GLY A 10 -9.72 -2.53 12.07
CA GLY A 10 -8.59 -2.72 11.14
C GLY A 10 -8.77 -3.93 10.25
N ALA A 11 -9.00 -5.11 10.86
CA ALA A 11 -9.20 -6.36 10.13
C ALA A 11 -10.40 -6.30 9.16
N ALA A 12 -11.47 -5.59 9.52
CA ALA A 12 -12.61 -5.37 8.63
C ALA A 12 -12.26 -4.46 7.45
N PHE A 13 -11.45 -3.42 7.68
CA PHE A 13 -10.97 -2.54 6.62
C PHE A 13 -10.01 -3.25 5.66
N GLU A 14 -9.10 -4.07 6.17
CA GLU A 14 -8.21 -4.89 5.32
C GLU A 14 -9.00 -5.87 4.45
N ARG A 15 -10.03 -6.53 5.00
CA ARG A 15 -10.94 -7.38 4.20
C ARG A 15 -11.73 -6.60 3.17
N PHE A 16 -12.14 -5.37 3.50
CA PHE A 16 -12.80 -4.49 2.56
C PHE A 16 -11.87 -4.15 1.39
N LEU A 17 -10.64 -3.70 1.67
CA LEU A 17 -9.66 -3.39 0.63
C LEU A 17 -9.35 -4.60 -0.26
N ALA A 18 -9.22 -5.80 0.31
CA ALA A 18 -8.99 -7.02 -0.48
C ALA A 18 -10.10 -7.27 -1.52
N LYS A 19 -11.37 -7.03 -1.13
CA LYS A 19 -12.50 -7.14 -2.06
C LYS A 19 -12.48 -6.04 -3.12
N GLU A 20 -12.21 -4.80 -2.72
CA GLU A 20 -12.16 -3.68 -3.67
C GLU A 20 -11.02 -3.83 -4.68
N PHE A 21 -9.84 -4.31 -4.25
CA PHE A 21 -8.75 -4.61 -5.18
C PHE A 21 -9.12 -5.69 -6.19
N GLU A 22 -9.71 -6.79 -5.74
CA GLU A 22 -10.18 -7.86 -6.64
C GLU A 22 -11.28 -7.38 -7.59
N LEU A 23 -12.19 -6.51 -7.11
CA LEU A 23 -13.23 -5.89 -7.95
C LEU A 23 -12.64 -4.99 -9.04
N GLU A 24 -11.66 -4.15 -8.68
CA GLU A 24 -11.10 -3.13 -9.57
C GLU A 24 -10.02 -3.67 -10.52
N LEU A 25 -9.24 -4.65 -10.07
CA LEU A 25 -8.06 -5.16 -10.79
C LEU A 25 -8.20 -6.64 -11.20
N GLY A 26 -9.35 -7.27 -10.91
CA GLY A 26 -9.59 -8.68 -11.21
C GLY A 26 -8.64 -9.60 -10.44
N SER A 27 -8.20 -10.69 -11.10
CA SER A 27 -7.27 -11.67 -10.49
C SER A 27 -5.95 -11.06 -10.05
N ALA A 28 -5.53 -9.96 -10.69
CA ALA A 28 -4.27 -9.28 -10.38
C ALA A 28 -4.36 -8.47 -9.07
N GLY A 29 -5.56 -8.08 -8.65
CA GLY A 29 -5.84 -7.45 -7.35
C GLY A 29 -6.14 -8.42 -6.22
N LYS A 30 -6.15 -9.74 -6.49
CA LYS A 30 -6.47 -10.72 -5.45
C LYS A 30 -5.41 -10.70 -4.36
N CYS A 31 -5.84 -10.40 -3.13
CA CYS A 31 -4.95 -10.35 -1.98
C CYS A 31 -5.67 -10.83 -0.71
N GLN A 32 -4.87 -11.11 0.32
CA GLN A 32 -5.38 -11.47 1.64
C GLN A 32 -4.64 -10.73 2.73
N ARG A 33 -5.22 -10.74 3.93
CA ARG A 33 -4.59 -10.19 5.13
C ARG A 33 -3.32 -10.97 5.44
N ASN A 34 -2.22 -10.27 5.69
CA ASN A 34 -1.02 -10.89 6.20
C ASN A 34 -1.19 -11.14 7.71
N LEU A 35 -1.24 -12.40 8.14
CA LEU A 35 -1.37 -12.77 9.55
C LEU A 35 -0.02 -12.89 10.25
N GLU A 36 1.09 -12.93 9.51
CA GLU A 36 2.45 -13.02 10.07
C GLU A 36 2.89 -11.70 10.72
N GLN A 37 2.23 -10.58 10.38
CA GLN A 37 2.46 -9.27 11.01
C GLN A 37 2.29 -9.30 12.54
N TYR A 38 1.53 -10.26 13.08
CA TYR A 38 1.37 -10.40 14.54
C TYR A 38 2.62 -10.99 15.22
N GLN A 39 3.51 -11.61 14.46
CA GLN A 39 4.72 -12.28 14.94
C GLN A 39 6.00 -11.52 14.58
N LYS A 40 6.01 -10.85 13.41
CA LYS A 40 7.15 -10.09 12.91
C LYS A 40 6.77 -8.63 12.66
N LYS A 41 7.63 -7.70 13.08
CA LYS A 41 7.45 -6.27 12.82
C LYS A 41 7.82 -5.94 11.37
N ASN A 42 7.31 -4.82 10.86
CA ASN A 42 7.64 -4.27 9.53
C ASN A 42 7.27 -5.18 8.35
N LEU A 43 6.11 -5.84 8.44
CA LEU A 43 5.47 -6.51 7.31
C LEU A 43 4.29 -5.67 6.81
N SER A 44 3.89 -5.89 5.56
CA SER A 44 2.67 -5.30 5.00
C SER A 44 1.41 -5.90 5.60
N ASP A 45 0.32 -5.13 5.55
CA ASP A 45 -1.01 -5.58 6.01
C ASP A 45 -1.67 -6.55 5.01
N LEU A 46 -1.35 -6.42 3.72
CA LEU A 46 -1.89 -7.24 2.64
C LEU A 46 -0.78 -7.99 1.89
N THR A 47 -1.09 -9.22 1.47
CA THR A 47 -0.26 -10.07 0.61
C THR A 47 -1.02 -10.33 -0.69
N PHE A 48 -0.49 -9.82 -1.80
CA PHE A 48 -1.04 -10.00 -3.14
C PHE A 48 -0.57 -11.32 -3.74
N THR A 49 -1.45 -11.99 -4.50
CA THR A 49 -1.10 -13.25 -5.16
C THR A 49 -0.36 -13.05 -6.47
N ASP A 50 -0.61 -11.92 -7.16
CA ASP A 50 0.12 -11.57 -8.38
C ASP A 50 1.42 -10.84 -7.98
N PRO A 51 2.60 -11.40 -8.30
CA PRO A 51 3.88 -10.77 -7.95
C PRO A 51 4.13 -9.45 -8.70
N ARG A 52 3.38 -9.16 -9.77
CA ARG A 52 3.46 -7.90 -10.53
C ARG A 52 2.70 -6.75 -9.88
N PHE A 53 1.97 -7.01 -8.79
CA PHE A 53 1.32 -5.92 -8.07
C PHE A 53 2.40 -4.97 -7.50
N PRO A 54 2.39 -3.68 -7.85
CA PRO A 54 3.58 -2.85 -7.72
C PRO A 54 3.78 -2.26 -6.31
N PHE A 55 2.88 -2.55 -5.36
CA PHE A 55 2.87 -1.89 -4.05
C PHE A 55 2.86 -2.85 -2.86
N LEU A 56 3.63 -2.48 -1.84
CA LEU A 56 3.55 -3.02 -0.50
C LEU A 56 2.56 -2.16 0.32
N VAL A 57 1.46 -2.76 0.79
CA VAL A 57 0.31 -1.99 1.33
C VAL A 57 0.23 -2.04 2.86
N GLU A 58 0.15 -0.86 3.48
CA GLU A 58 -0.26 -0.63 4.87
C GLU A 58 -1.67 -0.02 4.91
N ALA A 59 -2.55 -0.54 5.76
CA ALA A 59 -3.97 -0.16 5.84
C ALA A 59 -4.36 0.37 7.23
N LYS A 60 -4.87 1.61 7.30
CA LYS A 60 -5.22 2.27 8.57
C LYS A 60 -6.66 2.77 8.61
N ARG A 61 -7.45 2.30 9.58
CA ARG A 61 -8.83 2.73 9.81
C ARG A 61 -8.99 3.42 11.16
N TYR A 62 -9.06 4.75 11.16
CA TYR A 62 -9.08 5.58 12.37
C TYR A 62 -10.27 6.53 12.40
N LYS A 63 -10.46 7.19 13.54
CA LYS A 63 -11.59 8.11 13.73
C LYS A 63 -11.34 9.43 13.02
N ASP A 64 -10.24 10.12 13.33
CA ASP A 64 -10.10 11.55 13.04
C ASP A 64 -8.67 12.01 12.68
N SER A 65 -7.64 11.21 12.91
CA SER A 65 -6.25 11.63 12.69
C SER A 65 -5.43 10.59 11.94
N VAL A 66 -4.41 11.09 11.23
CA VAL A 66 -3.40 10.30 10.51
C VAL A 66 -2.07 10.47 11.22
N SER A 67 -1.39 9.36 11.53
CA SER A 67 -0.04 9.42 12.13
C SER A 67 1.03 9.45 11.04
N PRO A 68 2.02 10.35 11.10
CA PRO A 68 3.19 10.31 10.22
C PRO A 68 3.93 8.96 10.28
N SER A 69 3.99 8.33 11.46
CA SER A 69 4.71 7.07 11.69
C SER A 69 4.19 5.89 10.87
N TRP A 70 2.96 5.94 10.36
CA TRP A 70 2.42 4.88 9.51
C TRP A 70 3.15 4.83 8.16
N TRP A 71 3.59 5.98 7.67
CA TRP A 71 4.40 6.03 6.45
C TRP A 71 5.79 5.44 6.67
N ASP A 72 6.43 5.81 7.79
CA ASP A 72 7.77 5.31 8.13
C ASP A 72 7.77 3.77 8.31
N GLN A 73 6.69 3.21 8.83
CA GLN A 73 6.50 1.76 8.96
C GLN A 73 6.54 1.06 7.59
N ILE A 74 5.75 1.53 6.62
CA ILE A 74 5.68 0.87 5.31
C ILE A 74 6.92 1.12 4.45
N VAL A 75 7.55 2.30 4.59
CA VAL A 75 8.86 2.58 3.98
C VAL A 75 9.92 1.65 4.52
N THR A 76 9.93 1.39 5.83
CA THR A 76 10.87 0.45 6.45
C THR A 76 10.63 -0.97 5.94
N ALA A 77 9.38 -1.42 5.87
CA ALA A 77 9.02 -2.73 5.33
C ALA A 77 9.48 -2.90 3.87
N ALA A 78 9.21 -1.90 3.03
CA ALA A 78 9.59 -1.89 1.61
C ALA A 78 11.11 -1.91 1.38
N ARG A 79 11.91 -1.44 2.34
CA ARG A 79 13.39 -1.44 2.27
C ARG A 79 14.03 -2.72 2.80
N THR A 80 13.26 -3.64 3.37
CA THR A 80 13.78 -4.92 3.87
C THR A 80 13.44 -6.05 2.91
N SER A 81 14.44 -6.86 2.54
CA SER A 81 14.23 -7.98 1.60
C SER A 81 13.19 -8.99 2.11
N ASP A 82 13.18 -9.27 3.42
CA ASP A 82 12.20 -10.17 4.04
C ASP A 82 10.76 -9.64 3.97
N GLY A 83 10.59 -8.30 3.96
CA GLY A 83 9.29 -7.64 3.91
C GLY A 83 8.84 -7.27 2.49
N ASN A 84 9.73 -7.37 1.50
CA ASN A 84 9.48 -6.91 0.13
C ASN A 84 10.21 -7.76 -0.92
N PRO A 85 9.86 -9.05 -1.08
CA PRO A 85 10.56 -9.96 -1.99
C PRO A 85 10.41 -9.61 -3.47
N ASN A 86 9.42 -8.77 -3.83
CA ASN A 86 9.11 -8.38 -5.21
C ASN A 86 9.51 -6.94 -5.54
N ASP A 87 10.34 -6.29 -4.70
CA ASP A 87 10.77 -4.90 -4.88
C ASP A 87 9.62 -3.89 -5.11
N CYS A 88 8.50 -4.11 -4.42
CA CYS A 88 7.32 -3.26 -4.50
C CYS A 88 7.57 -1.88 -3.86
N LEU A 89 6.86 -0.86 -4.33
CA LEU A 89 6.88 0.48 -3.74
C LEU A 89 6.00 0.55 -2.48
N PRO A 90 6.34 1.37 -1.46
CA PRO A 90 5.49 1.52 -0.29
C PRO A 90 4.17 2.24 -0.62
N CYS A 91 3.07 1.78 -0.03
CA CYS A 91 1.74 2.37 -0.16
C CYS A 91 1.03 2.41 1.19
N LEU A 92 0.58 3.59 1.61
CA LEU A 92 -0.22 3.77 2.81
C LEU A 92 -1.66 4.12 2.41
N ILE A 93 -2.60 3.29 2.81
CA ILE A 93 -4.03 3.46 2.56
C ILE A 93 -4.72 3.73 3.88
N TRP A 94 -5.49 4.82 3.97
CA TRP A 94 -6.26 5.10 5.18
C TRP A 94 -7.67 5.57 4.90
N LYS A 95 -8.52 5.39 5.91
CA LYS A 95 -9.88 5.93 5.94
C LYS A 95 -10.21 6.47 7.32
N LEU A 96 -10.56 7.75 7.40
CA LEU A 96 -11.10 8.38 8.60
C LEU A 96 -12.62 8.22 8.67
N ASP A 97 -13.24 8.42 9.83
CA ASP A 97 -14.69 8.31 9.95
C ASP A 97 -15.38 9.39 9.11
N ARG A 98 -16.32 8.96 8.24
CA ARG A 98 -17.10 9.82 7.34
C ARG A 98 -16.26 10.57 6.28
N GLN A 99 -15.05 10.10 6.01
CA GLN A 99 -14.24 10.59 4.89
C GLN A 99 -13.95 9.46 3.92
N ASP A 100 -13.62 9.80 2.68
CA ASP A 100 -13.23 8.83 1.66
C ASP A 100 -11.88 8.17 1.95
N ILE A 101 -11.55 7.17 1.14
CA ILE A 101 -10.24 6.52 1.21
C ILE A 101 -9.20 7.43 0.60
N SER A 102 -8.08 7.58 1.28
CA SER A 102 -6.90 8.28 0.77
C SER A 102 -5.74 7.32 0.69
N VAL A 103 -4.92 7.51 -0.34
CA VAL A 103 -3.78 6.65 -0.63
C VAL A 103 -2.53 7.51 -0.77
N ARG A 104 -1.46 7.18 -0.06
CA ARG A 104 -0.15 7.83 -0.18
C ARG A 104 0.84 6.88 -0.83
N ILE A 105 1.51 7.37 -1.87
CA ILE A 105 2.55 6.66 -2.64
C ILE A 105 3.76 7.57 -2.85
N PRO A 106 4.96 7.04 -3.11
CA PRO A 106 6.12 7.87 -3.46
C PRO A 106 5.91 8.54 -4.83
N ILE A 107 6.50 9.73 -5.04
CA ILE A 107 6.50 10.39 -6.36
C ILE A 107 7.13 9.50 -7.44
N GLU A 108 8.03 8.61 -7.05
CA GLU A 108 8.59 7.58 -7.91
C GLU A 108 7.52 6.78 -8.67
N ALA A 109 6.43 6.38 -8.01
CA ALA A 109 5.36 5.62 -8.66
C ALA A 109 4.76 6.39 -9.84
N LEU A 110 4.63 7.72 -9.71
CA LEU A 110 4.14 8.59 -10.79
C LEU A 110 5.20 8.80 -11.88
N ALA A 111 6.47 8.93 -11.50
CA ALA A 111 7.58 9.05 -12.46
C ALA A 111 7.68 7.80 -13.36
N ARG A 112 7.46 6.62 -12.78
CA ARG A 112 7.43 5.33 -13.49
C ARG A 112 6.28 5.22 -14.52
N LEU A 113 5.23 6.06 -14.44
CA LEU A 113 4.19 6.12 -15.47
C LEU A 113 4.70 6.77 -16.78
N GLY A 114 5.64 7.71 -16.69
CA GLY A 114 6.06 8.55 -17.82
C GLY A 114 7.37 8.10 -18.49
N ARG A 115 8.17 7.24 -17.85
CA ARG A 115 9.48 6.83 -18.36
C ARG A 115 9.65 5.31 -18.31
N PRO A 116 10.22 4.68 -19.36
CA PRO A 116 10.80 3.36 -19.19
C PRO A 116 11.92 3.45 -18.15
N LEU A 117 11.98 2.51 -17.21
CA LEU A 117 13.01 2.45 -16.17
C LEU A 117 14.39 2.29 -16.83
N ALA A 118 15.05 3.41 -17.15
CA ALA A 118 16.50 3.40 -17.27
C ALA A 118 17.00 3.14 -15.86
N GLN A 119 17.45 1.90 -15.62
CA GLN A 119 18.04 1.44 -14.37
C GLN A 119 19.38 2.17 -14.12
N ASP A 120 19.33 3.47 -13.91
CA ASP A 120 20.47 4.16 -13.33
C ASP A 120 20.32 4.05 -11.81
N VAL A 121 21.05 3.08 -11.25
CA VAL A 121 21.07 2.76 -9.80
C VAL A 121 21.48 3.98 -8.97
N ALA A 122 22.02 5.04 -9.60
CA ALA A 122 22.36 6.32 -9.01
C ALA A 122 21.17 7.24 -8.69
N GLU A 123 19.98 7.02 -9.27
CA GLU A 123 18.77 7.82 -8.98
C GLU A 123 17.84 7.13 -7.97
N ALA A 124 18.32 6.90 -6.76
CA ALA A 124 17.45 6.45 -5.68
C ALA A 124 16.45 7.57 -5.31
N TYR A 125 15.16 7.32 -5.50
CA TYR A 125 14.11 8.27 -5.09
C TYR A 125 14.03 8.37 -3.57
N ASP A 126 13.89 9.60 -3.09
CA ASP A 126 13.63 9.87 -1.68
C ASP A 126 12.14 9.77 -1.38
N TRP A 127 11.73 8.66 -0.78
CA TRP A 127 10.34 8.37 -0.39
C TRP A 127 9.77 9.27 0.72
N ARG A 128 10.49 10.31 1.16
CA ARG A 128 9.88 11.42 1.91
C ARG A 128 8.96 12.28 1.01
N TYR A 129 9.25 12.35 -0.29
CA TYR A 129 8.41 13.04 -1.26
C TYR A 129 7.32 12.10 -1.77
N THR A 130 6.08 12.48 -1.52
CA THR A 130 4.91 11.63 -1.76
C THR A 130 3.79 12.38 -2.45
N ALA A 131 2.91 11.64 -3.12
CA ALA A 131 1.61 12.11 -3.55
C ALA A 131 0.52 11.45 -2.70
N THR A 132 -0.56 12.19 -2.42
CA THR A 132 -1.78 11.63 -1.85
C THR A 132 -2.87 11.65 -2.91
N LEU A 133 -3.47 10.49 -3.16
CA LEU A 133 -4.44 10.23 -4.20
C LEU A 133 -5.78 9.80 -3.61
N SER A 134 -6.84 9.98 -4.38
CA SER A 134 -8.09 9.28 -4.14
C SER A 134 -7.95 7.80 -4.50
N TRP A 135 -8.88 6.96 -4.04
CA TRP A 135 -8.88 5.54 -4.41
C TRP A 135 -8.98 5.30 -5.93
N PRO A 136 -9.90 5.94 -6.69
CA PRO A 136 -9.96 5.77 -8.14
C PRO A 136 -8.66 6.16 -8.86
N ASP A 137 -8.01 7.26 -8.46
CA ASP A 137 -6.75 7.69 -9.06
C ASP A 137 -5.63 6.67 -8.80
N PHE A 138 -5.56 6.14 -7.57
CA PHE A 138 -4.61 5.09 -7.22
C PHE A 138 -4.84 3.80 -8.02
N ILE A 139 -6.09 3.38 -8.21
CA ILE A 139 -6.40 2.20 -9.04
C ILE A 139 -5.93 2.40 -10.49
N MET A 140 -6.08 3.60 -11.05
CA MET A 140 -5.56 3.90 -12.38
C MET A 140 -4.03 3.81 -12.43
N VAL A 141 -3.32 4.31 -11.41
CA VAL A 141 -1.86 4.14 -11.29
C VAL A 141 -1.47 2.66 -11.26
N CYS A 142 -2.18 1.83 -10.48
CA CYS A 142 -1.93 0.38 -10.45
C CYS A 142 -2.10 -0.25 -11.84
N ARG A 143 -3.21 0.03 -12.53
CA ARG A 143 -3.48 -0.51 -13.87
C ARG A 143 -2.37 -0.16 -14.86
N ASP A 144 -1.93 1.09 -14.87
CA ASP A 144 -0.90 1.56 -15.79
C ASP A 144 0.47 0.96 -15.49
N LEU A 145 0.85 0.85 -14.22
CA LEU A 145 2.13 0.23 -13.83
C LEU A 145 2.15 -1.26 -14.17
N MET A 146 1.05 -1.97 -13.92
CA MET A 146 0.95 -3.41 -14.17
C MET A 146 0.87 -3.77 -15.66
N ALA A 147 0.44 -2.84 -16.51
CA ALA A 147 0.36 -3.05 -17.96
C ALA A 147 1.70 -2.89 -18.69
N ARG A 148 2.74 -2.40 -18.01
CA ARG A 148 4.03 -2.01 -18.61
C ARG A 148 5.14 -3.05 -18.47
N GLU A 149 4.83 -4.20 -17.88
CA GLU A 149 5.76 -5.32 -17.65
C GLU A 149 5.38 -6.58 -18.43
#